data_AF-C7CEJ6-F1
#
_entry.id   AF-C7CEJ6-F1
#
_cell.length_a   1.000
_cell.length_b   1.000
_cell.length_c   1.000
_cell.angle_alpha   90.00
_cell.angle_beta   90.00
_cell.angle_gamma   90.00
#
_symmetry.space_group_name_H-M   'P 1'
#
loop_
_entity.id
_entity.type
_entity.pdbx_description
1 polymer ?
#
loop_
_entity_poly.entity_id
_entity_poly.type
_entity_poly.pdbx_seq_one_letter_code
_entity_poly.pdbx_strand_id
1 'polypeptide(L)'
;MVARDVNGGSTRTIRWRQPFARLCRQNDGSVAVIFALAGSTLIGLVGGAIDYARFASARTNLQSAVDAGVLAGGNALKLVVSSSESIVGLTTQTIQAEAKAGADAPVSIQVTVASDKTSVEARAEQVIKLTFGAFVGMASIPISARARASVVGRMRLCMLALDPAAAGAFNLERNAQVTAYDCALYSNSVSRSGMVGRDGALARAQTICSAGGFKDDRANFTPSPQTSCPVIEDPLRNRPAPPVGNCVNLPEILRLADLLTGKSKGNNVIATPFTLDPGTYCGGLHITKNAVVTLRPGIYVMKDGPLIVDKRATMTGKDVGFYFVGNNSGLLFDKRTTVDLTAPTTGAMAGLLMAEDPSVALPTDPVLAVDTLLGDIVTPTPLPLNASKPMRTYRIISDNTRTMLGTIYLPAGRLVIDSQRPVADLSAYTVVVAQQINLYEGPNLYLNADYNRSSVPLPKGVGPISGRLVISQ
;
A
#
# COMPACT_ATOMS: atom_id res chain seq x y z
N MET A 1 -37.85 -34.34 15.33
CA MET A 1 -38.10 -33.59 16.58
C MET A 1 -39.39 -34.11 17.18
N VAL A 2 -39.31 -34.67 18.38
CA VAL A 2 -40.49 -35.03 19.17
C VAL A 2 -41.09 -33.73 19.72
N ALA A 3 -42.35 -33.48 19.42
CA ALA A 3 -43.17 -32.51 20.14
C ALA A 3 -44.41 -33.26 20.65
N ARG A 4 -44.58 -33.23 21.98
CA ARG A 4 -45.71 -33.79 22.71
C ARG A 4 -46.98 -32.99 22.40
N ASP A 5 -48.07 -33.73 22.23
CA ASP A 5 -49.44 -33.25 22.14
C ASP A 5 -49.89 -32.50 23.41
N VAL A 6 -50.59 -31.39 23.20
CA VAL A 6 -51.60 -30.86 24.14
C VAL A 6 -52.77 -30.30 23.33
N ASN A 7 -53.96 -30.83 23.61
CA ASN A 7 -55.30 -30.31 23.32
C ASN A 7 -55.89 -30.52 21.90
N GLY A 8 -56.71 -31.57 21.81
CA GLY A 8 -58.13 -31.43 21.46
C GLY A 8 -58.46 -30.76 20.12
N GLY A 9 -58.14 -31.44 19.01
CA GLY A 9 -58.62 -31.05 17.68
C GLY A 9 -59.01 -32.29 16.88
N SER A 10 -60.29 -32.37 16.49
CA SER A 10 -60.82 -33.40 15.60
C SER A 10 -59.94 -33.54 14.36
N THR A 11 -59.23 -34.67 14.24
CA THR A 11 -58.53 -35.07 13.01
C THR A 11 -59.58 -35.48 11.99
N ARG A 12 -60.10 -34.51 11.23
CA ARG A 12 -60.82 -34.78 9.98
C ARG A 12 -59.84 -35.39 8.98
N THR A 13 -59.78 -36.71 8.96
CA THR A 13 -59.15 -37.47 7.88
C THR A 13 -59.96 -37.24 6.61
N ILE A 14 -59.44 -36.38 5.72
CA ILE A 14 -60.02 -36.19 4.39
C ILE A 14 -59.83 -37.51 3.63
N ARG A 15 -60.89 -38.31 3.56
CA ARG A 15 -60.96 -39.57 2.82
C ARG A 15 -61.04 -39.28 1.31
N TRP A 16 -59.89 -39.03 0.68
CA TRP A 16 -59.73 -38.87 -0.78
C TRP A 16 -60.15 -40.10 -1.63
N ARG A 17 -60.51 -41.22 -0.98
CA ARG A 17 -60.90 -42.45 -1.66
C ARG A 17 -62.26 -42.38 -2.39
N GLN A 18 -63.17 -41.51 -1.97
CA GLN A 18 -64.51 -41.43 -2.57
C GLN A 18 -64.60 -40.65 -3.90
N PRO A 19 -63.93 -39.49 -4.10
CA PRO A 19 -63.97 -38.80 -5.39
C PRO A 19 -63.25 -39.55 -6.52
N PHE A 20 -62.10 -40.18 -6.24
CA PHE A 20 -61.37 -40.99 -7.23
C PHE A 20 -62.15 -42.23 -7.67
N ALA A 21 -62.84 -42.90 -6.75
CA ALA A 21 -63.68 -44.06 -7.07
C ALA A 21 -64.93 -43.70 -7.90
N ARG A 22 -65.43 -42.46 -7.81
CA ARG A 22 -66.51 -41.95 -8.66
C ARG A 22 -65.99 -41.56 -10.05
N LEU A 23 -64.79 -40.96 -10.14
CA LEU A 23 -64.14 -40.67 -11.42
C LEU A 23 -63.85 -41.93 -12.24
N CYS A 24 -63.39 -43.02 -11.61
CA CYS A 24 -63.11 -44.28 -12.31
C CYS A 24 -64.36 -45.04 -12.78
N ARG A 25 -65.57 -44.60 -12.40
CA ARG A 25 -66.82 -45.33 -12.64
C ARG A 25 -67.79 -44.53 -13.54
N GLN A 26 -67.34 -43.41 -14.10
CA GLN A 26 -68.13 -42.50 -14.92
C GLN A 26 -67.80 -42.73 -16.40
N ASN A 27 -68.77 -43.21 -17.18
CA ASN A 27 -68.59 -43.62 -18.58
C ASN A 27 -68.99 -42.55 -19.60
N ASP A 28 -69.18 -41.29 -19.17
CA ASP A 28 -69.55 -40.20 -20.05
C ASP A 28 -68.32 -39.65 -20.79
N GLY A 29 -68.33 -39.72 -22.12
CA GLY A 29 -67.20 -39.30 -22.97
C GLY A 29 -66.77 -37.83 -22.78
N SER A 30 -67.66 -36.96 -22.31
CA SER A 30 -67.36 -35.55 -22.02
C SER A 30 -66.43 -35.36 -20.82
N VAL A 31 -66.55 -36.19 -19.78
CA VAL A 31 -65.71 -36.10 -18.57
C VAL A 31 -64.27 -36.51 -18.88
N ALA A 32 -64.09 -37.53 -19.73
CA ALA A 32 -62.76 -37.96 -20.18
C ALA A 32 -62.04 -36.85 -20.97
N VAL A 33 -62.76 -36.13 -21.84
CA VAL A 33 -62.20 -35.02 -22.64
C VAL A 33 -61.81 -33.83 -21.74
N ILE A 34 -62.67 -33.42 -20.82
CA ILE A 34 -62.38 -32.32 -19.89
C ILE A 34 -61.20 -32.67 -18.97
N PHE A 35 -61.16 -33.90 -18.45
CA PHE A 35 -60.06 -34.36 -17.60
C PHE A 35 -58.74 -34.43 -18.38
N ALA A 36 -58.74 -34.91 -19.63
CA ALA A 36 -57.56 -34.95 -20.47
C ALA A 36 -57.00 -33.54 -20.74
N LEU A 37 -57.88 -32.58 -21.10
CA LEU A 37 -57.48 -31.19 -21.37
C LEU A 37 -57.02 -30.44 -20.12
N ALA A 38 -57.72 -30.61 -18.99
CA ALA A 38 -57.34 -29.98 -17.73
C ALA A 38 -56.04 -30.59 -17.18
N GLY A 39 -55.89 -31.91 -17.26
CA GLY A 39 -54.69 -32.64 -16.85
C GLY A 39 -53.47 -32.25 -17.68
N SER A 40 -53.59 -32.17 -19.01
CA SER A 40 -52.47 -31.75 -19.87
C SER A 40 -52.07 -30.30 -19.61
N THR A 41 -53.04 -29.41 -19.37
CA THR A 41 -52.78 -28.00 -19.05
C THR A 41 -52.05 -27.86 -17.71
N LEU A 42 -52.50 -28.58 -16.68
CA LEU A 42 -51.83 -28.58 -15.36
C LEU A 42 -50.40 -29.14 -15.43
N ILE A 43 -50.19 -30.24 -16.16
CA ILE A 43 -48.85 -30.82 -16.34
C ILE A 43 -47.95 -29.83 -17.09
N GLY A 44 -48.46 -29.14 -18.12
CA GLY A 44 -47.73 -28.10 -18.85
C GLY A 44 -47.31 -26.94 -17.95
N LEU A 45 -48.20 -26.46 -17.08
CA LEU A 45 -47.91 -25.39 -16.12
C LEU A 45 -46.86 -25.82 -15.07
N VAL A 46 -46.98 -27.04 -14.53
CA VAL A 46 -46.02 -27.58 -13.57
C VAL A 46 -44.65 -27.79 -14.22
N GLY A 47 -44.62 -28.34 -15.44
CA GLY A 47 -43.39 -28.53 -16.21
C GLY A 47 -42.70 -27.20 -16.53
N GLY A 48 -43.47 -26.20 -16.95
CA GLY A 48 -42.97 -24.84 -17.17
C GLY A 48 -42.42 -24.19 -15.91
N ALA A 49 -43.08 -24.39 -14.75
CA ALA A 49 -42.59 -23.88 -13.48
C ALA A 49 -41.25 -24.52 -13.05
N ILE A 50 -41.09 -25.83 -13.27
CA ILE A 50 -39.83 -26.54 -12.98
C ILE A 50 -38.69 -26.03 -13.86
N ASP A 51 -38.94 -25.87 -15.17
CA ASP A 51 -37.94 -25.36 -16.10
C ASP A 51 -37.59 -23.89 -15.83
N TYR A 52 -38.57 -23.06 -15.47
CA TYR A 52 -38.31 -21.69 -15.04
C TYR A 52 -37.46 -21.64 -13.76
N ALA A 53 -37.76 -22.49 -12.77
CA ALA A 53 -36.97 -22.57 -11.54
C ALA A 53 -35.52 -23.00 -11.82
N ARG A 54 -35.31 -23.97 -12.74
CA ARG A 54 -33.98 -24.37 -13.21
C ARG A 54 -33.26 -23.24 -13.92
N PHE A 55 -33.94 -22.53 -14.83
CA PHE A 55 -33.38 -21.38 -15.53
C PHE A 55 -32.96 -20.26 -14.57
N ALA A 56 -33.85 -19.87 -13.66
CA ALA A 56 -33.58 -18.82 -12.68
C ALA A 56 -32.41 -19.19 -11.76
N SER A 57 -32.38 -20.44 -11.27
CA SER A 57 -31.26 -20.93 -10.44
C SER A 57 -29.94 -20.96 -11.20
N ALA A 58 -29.93 -21.45 -12.45
CA ALA A 58 -28.73 -21.49 -13.28
C ALA A 58 -28.18 -20.09 -13.57
N ARG A 59 -29.06 -19.12 -13.87
CA ARG A 59 -28.68 -17.72 -14.08
C ARG A 59 -28.06 -17.09 -12.83
N THR A 60 -28.65 -17.31 -11.65
CA THR A 60 -28.12 -16.79 -10.38
C THR A 60 -26.76 -17.40 -10.06
N ASN A 61 -26.59 -18.71 -10.25
CA ASN A 61 -25.32 -19.39 -10.03
C ASN A 61 -24.24 -18.87 -10.99
N LEU A 62 -24.56 -18.69 -12.27
CA LEU A 62 -23.64 -18.13 -13.26
C LEU A 62 -23.25 -16.69 -12.90
N GLN A 63 -24.20 -15.86 -12.46
CA GLN A 63 -23.89 -14.50 -11.99
C GLN A 63 -22.97 -14.51 -10.77
N SER A 64 -23.24 -15.36 -9.76
CA SER A 64 -22.37 -15.48 -8.59
C SER A 64 -20.95 -15.93 -8.94
N ALA A 65 -20.80 -16.84 -9.91
CA ALA A 65 -19.49 -17.27 -10.40
C ALA A 65 -18.74 -16.13 -11.10
N VAL A 66 -19.43 -15.36 -11.96
CA VAL A 66 -18.85 -14.18 -12.63
C VAL A 66 -18.47 -13.09 -11.62
N ASP A 67 -19.32 -12.80 -10.65
CA ASP A 67 -19.06 -11.83 -9.57
C ASP A 67 -17.83 -12.23 -8.73
N ALA A 68 -17.72 -13.52 -8.36
CA ALA A 68 -16.55 -14.06 -7.67
C ALA A 68 -15.26 -13.95 -8.50
N GLY A 69 -15.36 -14.22 -9.80
CA GLY A 69 -14.24 -14.12 -10.73
C GLY A 69 -13.71 -12.71 -10.92
N VAL A 70 -14.59 -11.73 -11.13
CA VAL A 70 -14.16 -10.32 -11.27
C VAL A 70 -13.68 -9.75 -9.94
N LEU A 71 -14.15 -10.25 -8.79
CA LEU A 71 -13.60 -9.91 -7.48
C LEU A 71 -12.16 -10.45 -7.31
N ALA A 72 -11.92 -11.70 -7.70
CA ALA A 72 -10.59 -12.29 -7.67
C ALA A 72 -9.62 -11.53 -8.60
N GLY A 73 -10.03 -11.26 -9.84
CA GLY A 73 -9.26 -10.44 -10.79
C GLY A 73 -9.08 -9.00 -10.32
N GLY A 74 -10.11 -8.42 -9.73
CA GLY A 74 -10.09 -7.06 -9.19
C GLY A 74 -9.13 -6.93 -8.02
N ASN A 75 -9.05 -7.93 -7.15
CA ASN A 75 -8.02 -7.98 -6.11
C ASN A 75 -6.62 -8.12 -6.72
N ALA A 76 -6.47 -8.84 -7.83
CA ALA A 76 -5.21 -8.90 -8.56
C ALA A 76 -4.83 -7.56 -9.22
N LEU A 77 -5.79 -6.68 -9.58
CA LEU A 77 -5.53 -5.31 -10.05
C LEU A 77 -4.91 -4.41 -8.98
N LYS A 78 -5.11 -4.73 -7.69
CA LYS A 78 -4.45 -4.01 -6.58
C LYS A 78 -2.96 -4.39 -6.44
N LEU A 79 -2.51 -5.44 -7.10
CA LEU A 79 -1.13 -5.92 -7.02
C LEU A 79 -0.31 -5.31 -8.16
N VAL A 80 0.81 -4.67 -7.80
CA VAL A 80 1.67 -3.91 -8.74
C VAL A 80 2.29 -4.80 -9.84
N VAL A 81 2.40 -6.11 -9.61
CA VAL A 81 3.15 -7.06 -10.45
C VAL A 81 2.27 -7.87 -11.39
N SER A 82 0.95 -7.81 -11.26
CA SER A 82 0.06 -8.64 -12.08
C SER A 82 0.11 -8.19 -13.55
N SER A 83 0.48 -9.10 -14.46
CA SER A 83 0.31 -8.90 -15.89
C SER A 83 -1.17 -9.05 -16.26
N SER A 84 -1.58 -8.45 -17.38
CA SER A 84 -2.97 -8.53 -17.84
C SER A 84 -3.37 -9.98 -18.10
N GLU A 85 -2.44 -10.81 -18.57
CA GLU A 85 -2.62 -12.24 -18.85
C GLU A 85 -2.84 -13.03 -17.56
N SER A 86 -2.09 -12.72 -16.48
CA SER A 86 -2.29 -13.37 -15.18
C SER A 86 -3.64 -13.02 -14.55
N ILE A 87 -4.10 -11.76 -14.71
CA ILE A 87 -5.42 -11.33 -14.23
C ILE A 87 -6.53 -12.04 -15.01
N VAL A 88 -6.42 -12.10 -16.34
CA VAL A 88 -7.35 -12.83 -17.21
C VAL A 88 -7.38 -14.32 -16.83
N GLY A 89 -6.22 -14.94 -16.63
CA GLY A 89 -6.11 -16.35 -16.25
C GLY A 89 -6.76 -16.64 -14.90
N LEU A 90 -6.47 -15.84 -13.86
CA LEU A 90 -7.05 -15.98 -12.53
C LEU A 90 -8.57 -15.79 -12.55
N THR A 91 -9.05 -14.71 -13.18
CA THR A 91 -10.50 -14.46 -13.31
C THR A 91 -11.19 -15.62 -14.01
N THR A 92 -10.63 -16.11 -15.13
CA THR A 92 -11.20 -17.23 -15.88
C THR A 92 -11.24 -18.50 -15.04
N GLN A 93 -10.15 -18.83 -14.34
CA GLN A 93 -10.06 -20.01 -13.48
C GLN A 93 -11.07 -19.96 -12.33
N THR A 94 -11.22 -18.82 -11.66
CA THR A 94 -12.19 -18.65 -10.58
C THR A 94 -13.63 -18.79 -11.09
N ILE A 95 -13.98 -18.18 -12.23
CA ILE A 95 -15.31 -18.34 -12.84
C ILE A 95 -15.57 -19.80 -13.16
N GLN A 96 -14.60 -20.49 -13.75
CA GLN A 96 -14.74 -21.89 -14.15
C GLN A 96 -14.92 -22.82 -12.94
N ALA A 97 -14.21 -22.56 -11.85
CA ALA A 97 -14.34 -23.32 -10.60
C ALA A 97 -15.70 -23.09 -9.91
N GLU A 98 -16.15 -21.83 -9.84
CA GLU A 98 -17.40 -21.46 -9.16
C GLU A 98 -18.65 -21.77 -9.97
N ALA A 99 -18.58 -21.73 -11.30
CA ALA A 99 -19.71 -22.05 -12.17
C ALA A 99 -20.12 -23.54 -12.10
N LYS A 100 -19.23 -24.42 -11.59
CA LYS A 100 -19.47 -25.87 -11.43
C LYS A 100 -20.09 -26.51 -12.68
N ALA A 101 -19.62 -26.08 -13.86
CA ALA A 101 -20.17 -26.51 -15.13
C ALA A 101 -19.90 -28.00 -15.36
N GLY A 102 -20.95 -28.78 -15.64
CA GLY A 102 -20.80 -30.18 -16.06
C GLY A 102 -20.25 -30.28 -17.49
N ALA A 103 -19.65 -31.43 -17.83
CA ALA A 103 -19.07 -31.68 -19.15
C ALA A 103 -20.07 -31.49 -20.31
N ASP A 104 -21.37 -31.64 -20.05
CA ASP A 104 -22.44 -31.54 -21.04
C ASP A 104 -22.95 -30.10 -21.28
N ALA A 105 -22.45 -29.10 -20.55
CA ALA A 105 -22.84 -27.70 -20.67
C ALA A 105 -21.66 -26.75 -20.35
N PRO A 106 -20.65 -26.66 -21.24
CA PRO A 106 -19.48 -25.83 -21.01
C PRO A 106 -19.85 -24.34 -20.93
N VAL A 107 -19.08 -23.60 -20.13
CA VAL A 107 -19.21 -22.14 -19.97
C VAL A 107 -18.19 -21.46 -20.86
N SER A 108 -18.67 -20.60 -21.76
CA SER A 108 -17.81 -19.69 -22.53
C SER A 108 -17.51 -18.46 -21.70
N ILE A 109 -16.24 -18.13 -21.49
CA ILE A 109 -15.79 -17.04 -20.63
C ILE A 109 -14.95 -16.06 -21.45
N GLN A 110 -15.30 -14.78 -21.39
CA GLN A 110 -14.52 -13.68 -21.95
C GLN A 110 -14.16 -12.71 -20.83
N VAL A 111 -12.87 -12.40 -20.68
CA VAL A 111 -12.37 -11.45 -19.67
C VAL A 111 -11.63 -10.33 -20.37
N THR A 112 -11.97 -9.09 -20.05
CA THR A 112 -11.32 -7.89 -20.55
C THR A 112 -10.73 -7.10 -19.39
N VAL A 113 -9.45 -6.74 -19.47
CA VAL A 113 -8.76 -5.88 -18.50
C VAL A 113 -8.51 -4.53 -19.15
N ALA A 114 -8.85 -3.44 -18.47
CA ALA A 114 -8.60 -2.10 -18.99
C ALA A 114 -7.08 -1.83 -19.10
N SER A 115 -6.67 -1.09 -20.13
CA SER A 115 -5.25 -0.80 -20.43
C SER A 115 -4.53 -0.05 -19.32
N ASP A 116 -5.27 0.68 -18.49
CA ASP A 116 -4.79 1.42 -17.33
C ASP A 116 -4.76 0.57 -16.03
N LYS A 117 -5.11 -0.72 -16.12
CA LYS A 117 -5.21 -1.68 -14.99
C LYS A 117 -6.16 -1.20 -13.88
N THR A 118 -7.20 -0.43 -14.21
CA THR A 118 -8.16 0.07 -13.21
C THR A 118 -9.44 -0.74 -13.14
N SER A 119 -9.72 -1.59 -14.12
CA SER A 119 -10.93 -2.43 -14.12
C SER A 119 -10.75 -3.76 -14.84
N VAL A 120 -11.50 -4.76 -14.39
CA VAL A 120 -11.64 -6.07 -15.02
C VAL A 120 -13.12 -6.34 -15.24
N GLU A 121 -13.48 -6.74 -16.45
CA GLU A 121 -14.83 -7.11 -16.86
C GLU A 121 -14.84 -8.54 -17.32
N ALA A 122 -15.82 -9.33 -16.87
CA ALA A 122 -16.00 -10.69 -17.33
C ALA A 122 -17.43 -10.92 -17.81
N ARG A 123 -17.56 -11.66 -18.91
CA ARG A 123 -18.81 -12.14 -19.47
C ARG A 123 -18.75 -13.65 -19.57
N ALA A 124 -19.76 -14.32 -19.04
CA ALA A 124 -19.90 -15.77 -19.15
C ALA A 124 -21.22 -16.14 -19.81
N GLU A 125 -21.18 -17.13 -20.71
CA GLU A 125 -22.34 -17.65 -21.43
C GLU A 125 -22.41 -19.17 -21.29
N GLN A 126 -23.63 -19.68 -21.08
CA GLN A 126 -23.89 -21.12 -20.94
C GLN A 126 -25.22 -21.47 -21.60
N VAL A 127 -25.32 -22.66 -22.17
CA VAL A 127 -26.59 -23.20 -22.69
C VAL A 127 -27.11 -24.25 -21.73
N ILE A 128 -28.32 -24.06 -21.20
CA ILE A 128 -28.96 -25.03 -20.31
C ILE A 128 -30.05 -25.80 -21.06
N LYS A 129 -30.17 -27.10 -20.76
CA LYS A 129 -31.22 -27.97 -21.31
C LYS A 129 -32.49 -27.85 -20.47
N LEU A 130 -33.63 -27.72 -21.13
CA LEU A 130 -34.95 -27.68 -20.51
C LEU A 130 -35.53 -29.10 -20.46
N THR A 131 -36.19 -29.43 -19.36
CA THR A 131 -36.69 -30.80 -19.10
C THR A 131 -38.05 -31.01 -19.74
N PHE A 132 -38.92 -30.01 -19.62
CA PHE A 132 -40.27 -30.00 -20.13
C PHE A 132 -40.40 -29.12 -21.39
N GLY A 133 -39.50 -28.17 -21.60
CA GLY A 133 -39.45 -27.31 -22.79
C GLY A 133 -39.31 -28.09 -24.10
N ALA A 134 -38.67 -29.26 -24.08
CA ALA A 134 -38.54 -30.13 -25.25
C ALA A 134 -39.92 -30.58 -25.80
N PHE A 135 -40.93 -30.74 -24.94
CA PHE A 135 -42.30 -31.10 -25.35
C PHE A 135 -43.01 -29.95 -26.09
N VAL A 136 -42.48 -28.73 -26.00
CA VAL A 136 -43.00 -27.52 -26.66
C VAL A 136 -41.99 -26.98 -27.71
N GLY A 137 -41.02 -27.81 -28.13
CA GLY A 137 -40.05 -27.46 -29.17
C GLY A 137 -38.88 -26.58 -28.72
N MET A 138 -38.71 -26.35 -27.41
CA MET A 138 -37.60 -25.58 -26.83
C MET A 138 -36.74 -26.47 -25.93
N ALA A 139 -35.80 -27.20 -26.52
CA ALA A 139 -34.95 -28.14 -25.79
C ALA A 139 -33.85 -27.47 -24.94
N SER A 140 -33.48 -26.22 -25.26
CA SER A 140 -32.41 -25.50 -24.58
C SER A 140 -32.56 -23.99 -24.67
N ILE A 141 -32.00 -23.27 -23.70
CA ILE A 141 -32.00 -21.81 -23.67
C ILE A 141 -30.59 -21.28 -23.29
N PRO A 142 -30.05 -20.28 -23.99
CA PRO A 142 -28.81 -19.63 -23.59
C PRO A 142 -29.03 -18.68 -22.40
N ILE A 143 -28.10 -18.69 -21.46
CA ILE A 143 -27.98 -17.73 -20.37
C ILE A 143 -26.65 -17.01 -20.45
N SER A 144 -26.66 -15.72 -20.09
CA SER A 144 -25.46 -14.89 -20.03
C SER A 144 -25.41 -14.11 -18.72
N ALA A 145 -24.24 -14.00 -18.13
CA ALA A 145 -23.95 -13.15 -16.98
C ALA A 145 -22.78 -12.22 -17.31
N ARG A 146 -22.79 -11.02 -16.73
CA ARG A 146 -21.70 -10.06 -16.85
C ARG A 146 -21.45 -9.41 -15.49
N ALA A 147 -20.20 -9.08 -15.21
CA ALA A 147 -19.84 -8.23 -14.09
C ALA A 147 -18.57 -7.48 -14.41
N ARG A 148 -18.41 -6.32 -13.76
CA ARG A 148 -17.20 -5.50 -13.84
C ARG A 148 -16.78 -5.10 -12.45
N ALA A 149 -15.51 -5.35 -12.12
CA ALA A 149 -14.88 -4.84 -10.92
C ALA A 149 -13.96 -3.68 -11.30
N SER A 150 -14.20 -2.51 -10.71
CA SER A 150 -13.41 -1.30 -10.91
C SER A 150 -12.75 -0.87 -9.61
N VAL A 151 -11.52 -0.41 -9.71
CA VAL A 151 -10.78 0.13 -8.57
C VAL A 151 -11.07 1.64 -8.46
N VAL A 152 -11.90 2.01 -7.48
CA VAL A 152 -12.37 3.39 -7.22
C VAL A 152 -11.65 3.99 -6.02
N GLY A 153 -10.92 5.08 -6.23
CA GLY A 153 -10.16 5.79 -5.22
C GLY A 153 -8.67 5.82 -5.55
N ARG A 154 -7.97 6.82 -5.03
CA ARG A 154 -6.53 7.00 -5.16
C ARG A 154 -5.93 6.75 -3.77
N MET A 155 -5.53 5.53 -3.43
CA MET A 155 -4.74 5.29 -2.21
C MET A 155 -3.42 6.02 -2.41
N ARG A 156 -3.09 7.03 -1.60
CA ARG A 156 -1.82 7.75 -1.75
C ARG A 156 -0.82 7.15 -0.78
N LEU A 157 0.22 6.47 -1.26
CA LEU A 157 1.25 5.95 -0.37
C LEU A 157 2.20 7.07 0.05
N CYS A 158 2.10 7.51 1.30
CA CYS A 158 3.03 8.51 1.86
C CYS A 158 4.16 7.87 2.66
N MET A 159 3.94 6.69 3.25
CA MET A 159 4.96 6.02 4.04
C MET A 159 4.94 4.52 3.80
N LEU A 160 6.11 3.95 3.52
CA LEU A 160 6.33 2.51 3.39
C LEU A 160 7.60 2.09 4.14
N ALA A 161 7.43 1.28 5.19
CA ALA A 161 8.53 0.54 5.79
C ALA A 161 8.74 -0.78 5.03
N LEU A 162 9.92 -0.94 4.42
CA LEU A 162 10.25 -2.05 3.52
C LEU A 162 10.70 -3.33 4.25
N ASP A 163 11.10 -3.25 5.52
CA ASP A 163 11.63 -4.40 6.25
C ASP A 163 10.62 -5.56 6.33
N PRO A 164 10.96 -6.75 5.79
CA PRO A 164 10.01 -7.86 5.70
C PRO A 164 9.79 -8.58 7.04
N ALA A 165 10.67 -8.43 8.04
CA ALA A 165 10.64 -9.27 9.24
C ALA A 165 10.83 -8.51 10.57
N ALA A 166 11.28 -7.26 10.55
CA ALA A 166 11.58 -6.52 11.77
C ALA A 166 10.32 -6.26 12.61
N ALA A 167 10.41 -6.58 13.91
CA ALA A 167 9.53 -6.01 14.89
C ALA A 167 9.81 -4.50 14.98
N GLY A 168 8.78 -3.67 14.85
CA GLY A 168 8.92 -2.22 14.82
C GLY A 168 9.55 -1.66 13.53
N ALA A 169 9.29 -2.31 12.39
CA ALA A 169 9.65 -1.74 11.08
C ALA A 169 9.09 -0.31 10.91
N PHE A 170 7.88 -0.09 11.45
CA PHE A 170 7.36 1.22 11.80
C PHE A 170 7.20 1.31 13.32
N ASN A 171 7.95 2.18 14.00
CA ASN A 171 7.90 2.34 15.46
C ASN A 171 7.66 3.80 15.86
N LEU A 172 6.76 4.02 16.82
CA LEU A 172 6.49 5.33 17.41
C LEU A 172 6.56 5.21 18.94
N GLU A 173 7.37 6.02 19.59
CA GLU A 173 7.50 6.00 21.05
C GLU A 173 7.61 7.43 21.63
N ARG A 174 7.46 7.56 22.94
CA ARG A 174 7.60 8.83 23.69
C ARG A 174 6.79 10.00 23.09
N ASN A 175 5.48 9.81 22.95
CA ASN A 175 4.53 10.79 22.39
C ASN A 175 4.82 11.23 20.94
N ALA A 176 5.63 10.48 20.16
CA ALA A 176 5.85 10.77 18.76
C ALA A 176 4.55 10.71 17.94
N GLN A 177 4.42 11.60 16.96
CA GLN A 177 3.21 11.79 16.16
C GLN A 177 3.52 11.71 14.65
N VAL A 178 2.64 11.06 13.91
CA VAL A 178 2.63 11.07 12.44
C VAL A 178 1.27 11.51 11.96
N THR A 179 1.23 12.52 11.09
CA THR A 179 0.01 13.08 10.52
C THR A 179 0.03 13.00 8.99
N ALA A 180 -0.85 12.17 8.42
CA ALA A 180 -0.93 11.87 6.99
C ALA A 180 -2.41 11.83 6.51
N TYR A 181 -3.14 12.96 6.64
CA TYR A 181 -4.60 13.01 6.48
C TYR A 181 -5.15 12.34 5.21
N ASP A 182 -4.49 12.53 4.07
CA ASP A 182 -4.96 12.05 2.76
C ASP A 182 -4.12 10.89 2.21
N CYS A 183 -3.47 10.14 3.09
CA CYS A 183 -2.45 9.17 2.71
C CYS A 183 -2.49 7.88 3.52
N ALA A 184 -1.85 6.84 2.99
CA ALA A 184 -1.65 5.55 3.63
C ALA A 184 -0.28 5.44 4.30
N LEU A 185 -0.25 4.85 5.49
CA LEU A 185 0.95 4.38 6.18
C LEU A 185 1.04 2.86 6.09
N TYR A 186 2.17 2.34 5.64
CA TYR A 186 2.32 0.92 5.31
C TYR A 186 3.58 0.30 5.93
N SER A 187 3.47 -0.94 6.40
CA SER A 187 4.60 -1.76 6.86
C SER A 187 4.57 -3.12 6.18
N ASN A 188 5.67 -3.48 5.50
CA ASN A 188 5.85 -4.79 4.86
C ASN A 188 6.23 -5.90 5.84
N SER A 189 6.48 -5.58 7.11
CA SER A 189 6.93 -6.57 8.08
C SER A 189 5.82 -7.57 8.40
N VAL A 190 6.10 -8.86 8.20
CA VAL A 190 5.20 -9.97 8.56
C VAL A 190 5.24 -10.32 10.06
N SER A 191 6.05 -9.60 10.84
CA SER A 191 6.13 -9.77 12.29
C SER A 191 4.78 -9.47 12.97
N ARG A 192 4.47 -10.18 14.05
CA ARG A 192 3.29 -9.87 14.90
C ARG A 192 3.29 -8.44 15.45
N SER A 193 4.47 -7.83 15.50
CA SER A 193 4.68 -6.44 15.90
C SER A 193 5.32 -5.63 14.75
N GLY A 194 4.83 -5.79 13.52
CA GLY A 194 5.35 -5.09 12.33
C GLY A 194 5.17 -3.56 12.40
N MET A 195 4.14 -3.10 13.12
CA MET A 195 3.99 -1.72 13.60
C MET A 195 3.95 -1.69 15.13
N VAL A 196 4.63 -0.73 15.74
CA VAL A 196 4.65 -0.58 17.20
C VAL A 196 4.41 0.87 17.56
N GLY A 197 3.46 1.11 18.45
CA GLY A 197 3.24 2.41 19.09
C GLY A 197 3.34 2.25 20.60
N ARG A 198 4.05 3.16 21.28
CA ARG A 198 4.18 3.19 22.74
C ARG A 198 4.06 4.60 23.32
N ASP A 199 3.80 4.67 24.62
CA ASP A 199 3.99 5.88 25.43
C ASP A 199 3.28 7.13 24.89
N GLY A 200 1.99 7.02 24.56
CA GLY A 200 1.18 8.14 24.09
C GLY A 200 1.42 8.52 22.62
N ALA A 201 2.17 7.71 21.86
CA ALA A 201 2.40 7.95 20.44
C ALA A 201 1.09 7.98 19.63
N LEU A 202 1.07 8.76 18.55
CA LEU A 202 -0.11 8.95 17.70
C LEU A 202 0.24 8.76 16.22
N ALA A 203 -0.56 8.00 15.49
CA ALA A 203 -0.50 7.95 14.03
C ALA A 203 -1.88 8.18 13.45
N ARG A 204 -2.01 9.23 12.64
CA ARG A 204 -3.25 9.58 11.95
C ARG A 204 -3.06 9.54 10.45
N ALA A 205 -3.87 8.76 9.76
CA ALA A 205 -3.80 8.60 8.31
C ALA A 205 -5.17 8.30 7.70
N GLN A 206 -5.28 8.30 6.37
CA GLN A 206 -6.47 7.79 5.68
C GLN A 206 -6.57 6.26 5.83
N THR A 207 -5.44 5.57 5.81
CA THR A 207 -5.37 4.11 5.98
C THR A 207 -4.04 3.75 6.64
N ILE A 208 -4.05 2.79 7.55
CA ILE A 208 -2.85 2.25 8.18
C ILE A 208 -2.88 0.73 7.99
N CYS A 209 -1.83 0.15 7.42
CA CYS A 209 -1.78 -1.28 7.07
C CYS A 209 -0.44 -1.91 7.45
N SER A 210 -0.48 -3.09 8.06
CA SER A 210 0.67 -3.92 8.37
C SER A 210 0.51 -5.29 7.69
N ALA A 211 1.55 -5.78 7.02
CA ALA A 211 1.54 -7.13 6.45
C ALA A 211 1.45 -8.21 7.54
N GLY A 212 2.09 -7.98 8.68
CA GLY A 212 1.98 -8.80 9.87
C GLY A 212 0.93 -8.25 10.84
N GLY A 213 1.37 -7.93 12.06
CA GLY A 213 0.54 -7.36 13.11
C GLY A 213 0.99 -5.97 13.57
N PHE A 214 0.34 -5.47 14.62
CA PHE A 214 0.71 -4.24 15.30
C PHE A 214 0.65 -4.41 16.82
N LYS A 215 1.38 -3.57 17.56
CA LYS A 215 1.31 -3.46 19.03
C LYS A 215 1.05 -2.01 19.44
N ASP A 216 0.03 -1.78 20.25
CA ASP A 216 -0.41 -0.47 20.75
C ASP A 216 -0.26 -0.36 22.28
N ASP A 217 0.97 -0.15 22.75
CA ASP A 217 1.30 -0.03 24.17
C ASP A 217 1.04 1.39 24.68
N ARG A 218 -0.25 1.75 24.79
CA ARG A 218 -0.74 3.13 25.05
C ARG A 218 -0.51 4.10 23.89
N ALA A 219 -0.61 3.62 22.65
CA ALA A 219 -0.57 4.45 21.46
C ALA A 219 -1.96 4.59 20.82
N ASN A 220 -2.14 5.64 20.02
CA ASN A 220 -3.38 5.93 19.30
C ASN A 220 -3.15 5.90 17.78
N PHE A 221 -3.63 4.84 17.14
CA PHE A 221 -3.67 4.71 15.69
C PHE A 221 -5.08 5.06 15.19
N THR A 222 -5.18 6.04 14.30
CA THR A 222 -6.44 6.52 13.73
C THR A 222 -6.39 6.52 12.20
N PRO A 223 -7.07 5.59 11.50
CA PRO A 223 -7.84 4.47 12.03
C PRO A 223 -6.94 3.38 12.64
N SER A 224 -7.52 2.39 13.31
CA SER A 224 -6.78 1.22 13.79
C SER A 224 -6.08 0.51 12.62
N PRO A 225 -4.83 0.03 12.77
CA PRO A 225 -4.10 -0.61 11.68
C PRO A 225 -4.78 -1.89 11.22
N GLN A 226 -4.96 -2.04 9.91
CA GLN A 226 -5.36 -3.30 9.31
C GLN A 226 -4.15 -4.25 9.28
N THR A 227 -4.39 -5.54 9.53
CA THR A 227 -3.37 -6.59 9.53
C THR A 227 -3.53 -7.50 8.32
N SER A 228 -2.53 -8.36 8.07
CA SER A 228 -2.53 -9.29 6.93
C SER A 228 -2.64 -8.60 5.57
N CYS A 229 -2.10 -7.39 5.46
CA CYS A 229 -2.07 -6.66 4.21
C CYS A 229 -1.04 -7.27 3.23
N PRO A 230 -1.25 -7.21 1.90
CA PRO A 230 -0.30 -7.75 0.94
C PRO A 230 1.03 -6.98 0.98
N VAL A 231 2.18 -7.65 0.93
CA VAL A 231 3.47 -6.95 0.89
C VAL A 231 3.56 -6.07 -0.37
N ILE A 232 3.89 -4.79 -0.20
CA ILE A 232 4.11 -3.86 -1.31
C ILE A 232 5.56 -4.01 -1.74
N GLU A 233 5.80 -4.51 -2.95
CA GLU A 233 7.15 -4.49 -3.49
C GLU A 233 7.69 -3.05 -3.58
N ASP A 234 8.99 -2.87 -3.35
CA ASP A 234 9.60 -1.55 -3.40
C ASP A 234 9.29 -0.85 -4.74
N PRO A 235 8.49 0.25 -4.72
CA PRO A 235 8.04 0.92 -5.93
C PRO A 235 9.17 1.70 -6.62
N LEU A 236 10.28 1.95 -5.92
CA LEU A 236 11.38 2.77 -6.39
C LEU A 236 12.65 1.95 -6.69
N ARG A 237 12.62 0.62 -6.51
CA ARG A 237 13.78 -0.28 -6.73
C ARG A 237 14.47 -0.15 -8.09
N ASN A 238 13.71 0.17 -9.14
CA ASN A 238 14.21 0.24 -10.51
C ASN A 238 14.68 1.65 -10.88
N ARG A 239 14.71 2.59 -9.93
CA ARG A 239 15.21 3.95 -10.18
C ARG A 239 16.73 3.89 -10.37
N PRO A 240 17.26 4.46 -11.46
CA PRO A 240 18.70 4.51 -11.66
C PRO A 240 19.34 5.41 -10.60
N ALA A 241 20.48 4.98 -10.06
CA ALA A 241 21.33 5.82 -9.24
C ALA A 241 21.85 7.02 -10.07
N PRO A 242 22.03 8.20 -9.45
CA PRO A 242 22.71 9.31 -10.12
C PRO A 242 24.19 8.98 -10.34
N PRO A 243 24.86 9.61 -11.32
CA PRO A 243 26.27 9.39 -11.58
C PRO A 243 27.11 9.84 -10.37
N VAL A 244 27.97 8.94 -9.87
CA VAL A 244 28.95 9.24 -8.82
C VAL A 244 30.25 9.68 -9.48
N GLY A 245 30.56 10.98 -9.39
CA GLY A 245 31.74 11.57 -9.99
C GLY A 245 33.00 11.45 -9.11
N ASN A 246 34.05 12.13 -9.55
CA ASN A 246 35.25 12.33 -8.74
C ASN A 246 34.94 13.19 -7.53
N CYS A 247 35.70 12.99 -6.45
CA CYS A 247 35.59 13.78 -5.24
C CYS A 247 35.82 15.26 -5.53
N VAL A 248 34.94 16.14 -5.05
CA VAL A 248 35.14 17.58 -5.12
C VAL A 248 36.30 17.99 -4.23
N ASN A 249 37.12 18.92 -4.71
CA ASN A 249 38.15 19.56 -3.91
C ASN A 249 37.58 20.86 -3.33
N LEU A 250 37.28 20.87 -2.04
CA LEU A 250 36.91 22.11 -1.36
C LEU A 250 38.14 23.02 -1.18
N PRO A 251 37.94 24.35 -1.18
CA PRO A 251 39.01 25.32 -0.92
C PRO A 251 39.81 24.98 0.34
N GLU A 252 41.13 25.15 0.28
CA GLU A 252 42.09 24.76 1.33
C GLU A 252 41.77 25.40 2.70
N ILE A 253 41.20 26.62 2.70
CA ILE A 253 40.73 27.32 3.90
C ILE A 253 39.64 26.57 4.69
N LEU A 254 38.82 25.75 4.03
CA LEU A 254 37.80 24.92 4.68
C LEU A 254 38.42 23.63 5.23
N ARG A 255 39.49 23.14 4.60
CA ARG A 255 40.26 21.97 5.07
C ARG A 255 41.11 22.30 6.31
N LEU A 256 41.60 23.54 6.43
CA LEU A 256 42.29 24.01 7.64
C LEU A 256 41.38 24.14 8.87
N ALA A 257 40.06 24.30 8.68
CA ALA A 257 39.12 24.33 9.80
C ALA A 257 39.14 23.01 10.59
N ASP A 258 39.33 21.89 9.90
CA ASP A 258 39.44 20.53 10.48
C ASP A 258 40.66 20.38 11.41
N LEU A 259 41.76 21.09 11.12
CA LEU A 259 42.95 21.14 11.99
C LEU A 259 42.71 21.94 13.29
N LEU A 260 41.77 22.90 13.27
CA LEU A 260 41.48 23.80 14.40
C LEU A 260 40.26 23.35 15.23
N THR A 261 39.37 22.51 14.70
CA THR A 261 38.14 22.06 15.39
C THR A 261 38.27 20.69 16.06
N GLY A 262 39.46 20.09 16.08
CA GLY A 262 39.61 18.67 16.46
C GLY A 262 39.22 17.76 15.29
N LYS A 263 39.70 16.50 15.27
CA LYS A 263 39.45 15.51 14.21
C LYS A 263 37.94 15.26 14.06
N SER A 264 37.26 16.12 13.30
CA SER A 264 35.94 15.81 12.80
C SER A 264 36.14 14.69 11.79
N LYS A 265 35.43 13.57 11.93
CA LYS A 265 35.61 12.43 11.02
C LYS A 265 34.96 12.66 9.63
N GLY A 266 34.89 13.92 9.20
CA GLY A 266 34.40 14.33 7.90
C GLY A 266 35.44 15.20 7.21
N ASN A 267 35.86 14.82 6.00
CA ASN A 267 36.93 15.52 5.26
C ASN A 267 36.55 16.95 4.82
N ASN A 268 35.27 17.31 4.94
CA ASN A 268 34.67 18.52 4.36
C ASN A 268 33.89 19.29 5.44
N VAL A 269 34.61 20.06 6.27
CA VAL A 269 34.01 20.86 7.36
C VAL A 269 33.73 22.29 6.88
N ILE A 270 32.52 22.79 7.15
CA ILE A 270 32.07 24.14 6.82
C ILE A 270 31.61 24.84 8.11
N ALA A 271 32.39 25.83 8.54
CA ALA A 271 32.17 26.57 9.77
C ALA A 271 31.74 28.03 9.54
N THR A 272 31.75 28.50 8.30
CA THR A 272 31.43 29.87 7.88
C THR A 272 30.40 29.86 6.75
N PRO A 273 29.71 30.98 6.47
CA PRO A 273 28.77 31.06 5.36
C PRO A 273 29.43 30.68 4.03
N PHE A 274 28.80 29.77 3.29
CA PHE A 274 29.36 29.25 2.04
C PHE A 274 28.25 28.80 1.08
N THR A 275 28.44 29.02 -0.22
CA THR A 275 27.55 28.47 -1.25
C THR A 275 28.18 27.22 -1.84
N LEU A 276 27.52 26.07 -1.69
CA LEU A 276 28.03 24.80 -2.17
C LEU A 276 27.54 24.51 -3.59
N ASP A 277 28.45 24.05 -4.44
CA ASP A 277 28.15 23.52 -5.76
C ASP A 277 27.82 22.01 -5.69
N PRO A 278 26.93 21.51 -6.57
CA PRO A 278 26.65 20.07 -6.64
C PRO A 278 27.90 19.27 -7.01
N GLY A 279 28.00 18.04 -6.49
CA GLY A 279 29.17 17.19 -6.71
C GLY A 279 29.26 16.02 -5.72
N THR A 280 30.38 15.30 -5.78
CA THR A 280 30.64 14.15 -4.91
C THR A 280 31.54 14.51 -3.74
N TYR A 281 30.98 14.50 -2.54
CA TYR A 281 31.64 14.80 -1.26
C TYR A 281 32.12 13.49 -0.62
N CYS A 282 33.40 13.18 -0.85
CA CYS A 282 34.04 11.99 -0.31
C CYS A 282 34.45 12.20 1.16
N GLY A 283 34.11 11.24 2.02
CA GLY A 283 34.28 11.37 3.47
C GLY A 283 33.19 12.21 4.14
N GLY A 284 32.07 12.48 3.44
CA GLY A 284 30.93 13.19 4.00
C GLY A 284 31.02 14.72 3.92
N LEU A 285 30.09 15.41 4.56
CA LEU A 285 29.98 16.87 4.62
C LEU A 285 29.52 17.26 6.03
N HIS A 286 30.23 18.17 6.69
CA HIS A 286 29.91 18.60 8.05
C HIS A 286 29.73 20.13 8.10
N ILE A 287 28.50 20.58 8.33
CA ILE A 287 28.16 22.00 8.45
C ILE A 287 27.92 22.30 9.93
N THR A 288 28.68 23.22 10.50
CA THR A 288 28.74 23.41 11.96
C THR A 288 28.74 24.89 12.37
N LYS A 289 28.86 25.13 13.68
CA LYS A 289 28.85 26.44 14.34
C LYS A 289 27.59 27.25 13.99
N ASN A 290 27.74 28.41 13.36
CA ASN A 290 26.65 29.26 12.90
C ASN A 290 26.72 29.44 11.37
N ALA A 291 27.29 28.46 10.65
CA ALA A 291 27.43 28.55 9.20
C ALA A 291 26.06 28.61 8.52
N VAL A 292 25.93 29.50 7.54
CA VAL A 292 24.75 29.59 6.67
C VAL A 292 25.15 29.09 5.30
N VAL A 293 24.70 27.89 4.96
CA VAL A 293 25.04 27.22 3.71
C VAL A 293 23.85 27.25 2.76
N THR A 294 24.11 27.71 1.54
CA THR A 294 23.15 27.68 0.44
C THR A 294 23.63 26.72 -0.63
N LEU A 295 22.78 25.78 -1.02
CA LEU A 295 23.04 24.78 -2.03
C LEU A 295 22.54 25.30 -3.38
N ARG A 296 23.40 25.25 -4.40
CA ARG A 296 22.97 25.46 -5.78
C ARG A 296 22.17 24.25 -6.27
N PRO A 297 21.22 24.44 -7.22
CA PRO A 297 20.47 23.33 -7.81
C PRO A 297 21.39 22.23 -8.34
N GLY A 298 21.08 20.98 -8.02
CA GLY A 298 21.86 19.83 -8.47
C GLY A 298 21.91 18.67 -7.47
N ILE A 299 22.79 17.71 -7.75
CA ILE A 299 22.89 16.46 -6.99
C ILE A 299 24.15 16.49 -6.11
N TYR A 300 23.96 16.24 -4.82
CA TYR A 300 24.99 16.17 -3.80
C TYR A 300 25.17 14.71 -3.40
N VAL A 301 26.29 14.11 -3.80
CA VAL A 301 26.60 12.71 -3.49
C VAL A 301 27.48 12.65 -2.24
N MET A 302 26.99 12.02 -1.18
CA MET A 302 27.76 11.73 0.03
C MET A 302 28.39 10.34 -0.11
N LYS A 303 29.71 10.30 -0.35
CA LYS A 303 30.44 9.05 -0.59
C LYS A 303 31.29 8.69 0.62
N ASP A 304 31.00 7.55 1.24
CA ASP A 304 31.74 6.99 2.38
C ASP A 304 31.94 7.98 3.55
N GLY A 305 30.93 8.81 3.79
CA GLY A 305 30.86 9.65 4.98
C GLY A 305 29.50 10.35 5.11
N PRO A 306 29.14 10.79 6.31
CA PRO A 306 27.80 11.29 6.60
C PRO A 306 27.61 12.75 6.18
N LEU A 307 26.34 13.14 5.96
CA LEU A 307 25.94 14.55 5.96
C LEU A 307 25.54 14.95 7.38
N ILE A 308 26.35 15.79 8.01
CA ILE A 308 26.13 16.27 9.37
C ILE A 308 25.86 17.77 9.31
N VAL A 309 24.75 18.19 9.90
CA VAL A 309 24.47 19.59 10.21
C VAL A 309 24.27 19.65 11.71
N ASP A 310 25.08 20.46 12.42
CA ASP A 310 25.02 20.56 13.87
C ASP A 310 25.11 22.00 14.39
N LYS A 311 25.12 22.15 15.72
CA LYS A 311 25.17 23.45 16.41
C LYS A 311 24.00 24.32 15.94
N ARG A 312 24.25 25.53 15.44
CA ARG A 312 23.23 26.46 14.92
C ARG A 312 23.38 26.66 13.41
N ALA A 313 23.95 25.68 12.72
CA ALA A 313 24.10 25.75 11.27
C ALA A 313 22.75 25.76 10.55
N THR A 314 22.72 26.45 9.41
CA THR A 314 21.58 26.53 8.52
C THR A 314 21.96 25.99 7.15
N MET A 315 21.11 25.14 6.57
CA MET A 315 21.30 24.59 5.24
C MET A 315 20.02 24.78 4.41
N THR A 316 20.13 25.50 3.30
CA THR A 316 18.99 25.77 2.40
C THR A 316 19.31 25.36 0.97
N GLY A 317 18.34 24.79 0.26
CA GLY A 317 18.54 24.37 -1.12
C GLY A 317 17.22 24.17 -1.88
N LYS A 318 17.19 24.62 -3.13
CA LYS A 318 16.09 24.36 -4.06
C LYS A 318 16.57 23.54 -5.24
N ASP A 319 15.75 22.60 -5.67
CA ASP A 319 16.08 21.62 -6.72
C ASP A 319 17.37 20.84 -6.38
N VAL A 320 17.45 20.35 -5.13
CA VAL A 320 18.62 19.64 -4.60
C VAL A 320 18.28 18.19 -4.25
N GLY A 321 19.11 17.26 -4.71
CA GLY A 321 18.99 15.83 -4.39
C GLY A 321 20.22 15.31 -3.67
N PHE A 322 20.02 14.57 -2.58
CA PHE A 322 21.11 13.96 -1.82
C PHE A 322 21.18 12.46 -2.07
N TYR A 323 22.31 11.99 -2.58
CA TYR A 323 22.55 10.58 -2.82
C TYR A 323 23.62 10.03 -1.88
N PHE A 324 23.29 8.97 -1.14
CA PHE A 324 24.18 8.39 -0.13
C PHE A 324 24.74 7.05 -0.62
N VAL A 325 26.06 6.92 -0.65
CA VAL A 325 26.76 5.72 -1.11
C VAL A 325 27.96 5.41 -0.21
N GLY A 326 28.24 4.13 -0.03
CA GLY A 326 29.32 3.67 0.84
C GLY A 326 28.84 3.22 2.22
N ASN A 327 29.75 2.72 3.04
CA ASN A 327 29.39 2.16 4.36
C ASN A 327 29.19 3.23 5.43
N ASN A 328 29.98 4.31 5.35
CA ASN A 328 29.96 5.38 6.37
C ASN A 328 29.03 6.55 5.99
N SER A 329 28.22 6.40 4.94
CA SER A 329 27.22 7.41 4.59
C SER A 329 26.01 7.34 5.53
N GLY A 330 25.33 8.46 5.67
CA GLY A 330 24.22 8.63 6.59
C GLY A 330 23.90 10.11 6.75
N LEU A 331 23.01 10.43 7.67
CA LEU A 331 22.58 11.80 7.89
C LEU A 331 22.35 12.08 9.36
N LEU A 332 22.76 13.27 9.79
CA LEU A 332 22.44 13.80 11.12
C LEU A 332 22.13 15.29 11.01
N PHE A 333 20.89 15.66 11.35
CA PHE A 333 20.51 17.05 11.60
C PHE A 333 20.27 17.24 13.09
N ASP A 334 21.16 17.96 13.77
CA ASP A 334 21.07 18.19 15.21
C ASP A 334 19.96 19.17 15.59
N LYS A 335 19.55 19.14 16.86
CA LYS A 335 18.37 19.82 17.40
C LYS A 335 18.25 21.30 17.03
N ARG A 336 19.36 22.05 17.11
CA ARG A 336 19.38 23.51 16.94
C ARG A 336 19.62 23.99 15.50
N THR A 337 19.60 23.08 14.54
CA THR A 337 19.86 23.39 13.13
C THR A 337 18.59 23.81 12.40
N THR A 338 18.76 24.53 11.29
CA THR A 338 17.66 24.90 10.38
C THR A 338 17.90 24.31 9.00
N VAL A 339 16.94 23.52 8.49
CA VAL A 339 17.07 22.82 7.21
C VAL A 339 15.81 23.02 6.37
N ASP A 340 15.97 23.61 5.19
CA ASP A 340 14.89 23.80 4.21
C ASP A 340 15.33 23.35 2.82
N LEU A 341 14.73 22.26 2.33
CA LEU A 341 15.15 21.59 1.11
C LEU A 341 13.95 21.25 0.21
N THR A 342 14.16 21.41 -1.10
CA THR A 342 13.21 20.92 -2.11
C THR A 342 13.91 20.03 -3.12
N ALA A 343 13.33 18.87 -3.42
CA ALA A 343 13.88 17.91 -4.35
C ALA A 343 13.97 18.46 -5.80
N PRO A 344 14.82 17.88 -6.65
CA PRO A 344 14.96 18.28 -8.04
C PRO A 344 13.67 18.05 -8.83
N THR A 345 13.36 18.97 -9.72
CA THR A 345 12.25 18.83 -10.69
C THR A 345 12.58 17.93 -11.89
N THR A 346 13.87 17.75 -12.20
CA THR A 346 14.36 17.00 -13.37
C THR A 346 15.59 16.14 -13.05
N GLY A 347 16.03 15.32 -14.01
CA GLY A 347 17.20 14.45 -13.87
C GLY A 347 16.92 13.10 -13.20
N ALA A 348 17.98 12.33 -12.93
CA ALA A 348 17.88 11.00 -12.32
C ALA A 348 17.20 11.01 -10.95
N MET A 349 17.37 12.10 -10.19
CA MET A 349 16.77 12.32 -8.89
C MET A 349 15.49 13.17 -8.92
N ALA A 350 14.83 13.31 -10.08
CA ALA A 350 13.57 14.04 -10.16
C ALA A 350 12.54 13.51 -9.15
N GLY A 351 12.10 14.35 -8.21
CA GLY A 351 11.18 13.98 -7.13
C GLY A 351 11.80 13.29 -5.92
N LEU A 352 13.11 13.00 -5.94
CA LEU A 352 13.85 12.37 -4.85
C LEU A 352 14.67 13.43 -4.11
N LEU A 353 14.28 13.76 -2.88
CA LEU A 353 15.05 14.64 -2.01
C LEU A 353 16.28 13.91 -1.47
N MET A 354 16.06 12.67 -1.01
CA MET A 354 17.10 11.79 -0.49
C MET A 354 16.95 10.43 -1.15
N ALA A 355 18.06 9.86 -1.61
CA ALA A 355 18.14 8.51 -2.11
C ALA A 355 19.44 7.86 -1.65
N GLU A 356 19.50 6.54 -1.54
CA GLU A 356 20.74 5.86 -1.23
C GLU A 356 20.98 4.65 -2.12
N ASP A 357 22.21 4.16 -2.09
CA ASP A 357 22.55 2.85 -2.62
C ASP A 357 21.85 1.74 -1.82
N PRO A 358 21.16 0.78 -2.47
CA PRO A 358 20.40 -0.26 -1.78
C PRO A 358 21.26 -1.30 -1.06
N SER A 359 22.59 -1.25 -1.21
CA SER A 359 23.52 -2.15 -0.56
C SER A 359 24.34 -1.45 0.53
N VAL A 360 24.47 -2.10 1.68
CA VAL A 360 25.36 -1.69 2.77
C VAL A 360 25.77 -2.93 3.56
N ALA A 361 27.03 -3.00 3.98
CA ALA A 361 27.56 -4.15 4.70
C ALA A 361 27.83 -3.85 6.18
N LEU A 362 28.61 -2.78 6.43
CA LEU A 362 29.06 -2.40 7.77
C LEU A 362 28.76 -0.92 8.02
N PRO A 363 27.48 -0.56 8.21
CA PRO A 363 27.10 0.83 8.42
C PRO A 363 27.66 1.35 9.74
N THR A 364 28.10 2.60 9.75
CA THR A 364 28.47 3.33 10.97
C THR A 364 27.44 4.40 11.30
N ASP A 365 27.12 4.58 12.58
CA ASP A 365 26.19 5.62 13.02
C ASP A 365 26.84 7.01 12.86
N PRO A 366 26.19 7.99 12.19
CA PRO A 366 26.73 9.33 12.00
C PRO A 366 26.97 10.08 13.32
N VAL A 367 26.29 9.74 14.41
CA VAL A 367 26.53 10.32 15.75
C VAL A 367 27.97 10.08 16.21
N LEU A 368 28.61 8.97 15.82
CA LEU A 368 30.00 8.66 16.15
C LEU A 368 31.03 9.55 15.41
N ALA A 369 30.59 10.30 14.41
CA ALA A 369 31.43 11.22 13.66
C ALA A 369 31.37 12.68 14.19
N VAL A 370 30.45 12.98 15.13
CA VAL A 370 30.40 14.28 15.82
C VAL A 370 31.37 14.26 17.00
N ASP A 371 32.22 15.28 17.10
CA ASP A 371 33.18 15.41 18.21
C ASP A 371 32.46 15.75 19.52
N THR A 372 32.47 14.81 20.47
CA THR A 372 31.86 14.93 21.79
C THR A 372 32.70 15.78 22.76
N LEU A 373 33.92 16.18 22.39
CA LEU A 373 34.85 16.92 23.26
C LEU A 373 34.46 18.40 23.47
N LEU A 374 33.50 18.94 22.72
CA LEU A 374 33.04 20.34 22.81
C LEU A 374 31.65 20.51 23.45
N GLY A 375 31.20 19.54 24.26
CA GLY A 375 30.03 19.69 25.15
C GLY A 375 28.65 19.58 24.48
N ASP A 376 28.57 19.18 23.21
CA ASP A 376 27.29 18.82 22.60
C ASP A 376 27.00 17.35 22.87
N ILE A 377 26.05 17.10 23.76
CA ILE A 377 25.53 15.75 24.01
C ILE A 377 24.49 15.46 22.93
N VAL A 378 24.93 15.03 21.75
CA VAL A 378 24.01 14.36 20.81
C VAL A 378 23.65 13.03 21.45
N THR A 379 22.37 12.86 21.82
CA THR A 379 21.91 11.61 22.43
C THR A 379 22.21 10.44 21.49
N PRO A 380 22.63 9.26 21.97
CA PRO A 380 22.85 8.12 21.09
C PRO A 380 21.57 7.77 20.33
N THR A 381 21.69 7.35 19.07
CA THR A 381 20.54 6.83 18.32
C THR A 381 19.98 5.62 19.07
N PRO A 382 18.70 5.60 19.47
CA PRO A 382 18.11 4.43 20.12
C PRO A 382 18.25 3.21 19.22
N LEU A 383 18.62 2.04 19.76
CA LEU A 383 18.75 0.82 18.95
C LEU A 383 17.39 0.44 18.32
N PRO A 384 17.38 -0.14 17.10
CA PRO A 384 16.15 -0.68 16.53
C PRO A 384 15.67 -1.88 17.37
N LEU A 385 14.36 -2.10 17.41
CA LEU A 385 13.77 -3.23 18.13
C LEU A 385 14.20 -4.57 17.51
N ASN A 386 14.36 -4.61 16.19
CA ASN A 386 14.92 -5.71 15.43
C ASN A 386 15.42 -5.17 14.08
N ALA A 387 16.37 -5.84 13.43
CA ALA A 387 16.85 -5.50 12.10
C ALA A 387 16.99 -6.78 11.24
N SER A 388 16.38 -6.80 10.06
CA SER A 388 16.51 -7.95 9.14
C SER A 388 17.80 -7.91 8.31
N LYS A 389 18.41 -6.75 8.15
CA LYS A 389 19.65 -6.53 7.39
C LYS A 389 20.43 -5.32 7.92
N PRO A 390 21.71 -5.16 7.56
CA PRO A 390 22.47 -3.95 7.87
C PRO A 390 21.79 -2.70 7.31
N MET A 391 21.76 -1.60 8.09
CA MET A 391 21.13 -0.35 7.68
C MET A 391 21.98 0.86 8.03
N ARG A 392 22.05 1.84 7.12
CA ARG A 392 22.57 3.18 7.42
C ARG A 392 21.59 3.95 8.29
N THR A 393 22.09 4.89 9.09
CA THR A 393 21.25 5.72 9.96
C THR A 393 21.06 7.11 9.37
N TYR A 394 19.81 7.54 9.28
CA TYR A 394 19.41 8.89 8.85
C TYR A 394 18.60 9.52 9.97
N ARG A 395 19.19 10.45 10.70
CA ARG A 395 18.62 11.00 11.93
C ARG A 395 18.30 12.48 11.81
N ILE A 396 17.04 12.82 12.07
CA ILE A 396 16.52 14.19 12.02
C ILE A 396 16.04 14.57 13.42
N ILE A 397 16.84 15.36 14.13
CA ILE A 397 16.55 15.87 15.48
C ILE A 397 16.15 17.35 15.42
N SER A 398 16.52 18.04 14.35
CA SER A 398 16.27 19.47 14.15
C SER A 398 14.84 19.89 14.47
N ASP A 399 14.71 20.91 15.31
CA ASP A 399 13.45 21.57 15.65
C ASP A 399 12.99 22.57 14.58
N ASN A 400 13.78 22.76 13.51
CA ASN A 400 13.50 23.69 12.42
C ASN A 400 13.77 23.07 11.04
N THR A 401 13.17 21.92 10.79
CA THR A 401 13.15 21.25 9.48
C THR A 401 11.74 21.31 8.89
N ARG A 402 11.33 22.51 8.48
CA ARG A 402 9.93 22.82 8.12
C ARG A 402 9.61 22.42 6.68
N THR A 403 10.60 22.48 5.79
CA THR A 403 10.47 22.14 4.37
C THR A 403 11.39 20.98 4.00
N MET A 404 10.80 19.81 3.72
CA MET A 404 11.48 18.62 3.21
C MET A 404 10.70 18.09 2.00
N LEU A 405 10.55 18.95 1.00
CA LEU A 405 9.66 18.70 -0.13
C LEU A 405 10.25 17.65 -1.08
N GLY A 406 9.58 16.50 -1.20
CA GLY A 406 9.97 15.43 -2.11
C GLY A 406 9.87 14.03 -1.50
N THR A 407 10.53 13.07 -2.13
CA THR A 407 10.56 11.67 -1.68
C THR A 407 11.89 11.33 -1.02
N ILE A 408 11.83 10.64 0.11
CA ILE A 408 12.95 10.08 0.85
C ILE A 408 12.97 8.58 0.58
N TYR A 409 13.94 8.12 -0.20
CA TYR A 409 14.07 6.73 -0.63
C TYR A 409 15.32 6.08 -0.02
N LEU A 410 15.12 5.29 1.04
CA LEU A 410 16.16 4.72 1.89
C LEU A 410 16.02 3.18 2.01
N PRO A 411 16.16 2.41 0.91
CA PRO A 411 15.93 0.97 0.89
C PRO A 411 16.86 0.15 1.79
N ALA A 412 17.99 0.70 2.25
CA ALA A 412 18.92 0.10 3.20
C ALA A 412 19.16 1.04 4.40
N GLY A 413 18.16 1.86 4.72
CA GLY A 413 18.30 2.96 5.65
C GLY A 413 17.22 2.95 6.72
N ARG A 414 17.66 3.28 7.93
CA ARG A 414 16.80 3.52 9.08
C ARG A 414 16.62 5.01 9.25
N LEU A 415 15.40 5.49 8.99
CA LEU A 415 15.02 6.86 9.24
C LEU A 415 14.58 7.02 10.69
N VAL A 416 15.28 7.87 11.44
CA VAL A 416 14.99 8.18 12.84
C VAL A 416 14.62 9.66 12.95
N ILE A 417 13.43 9.97 13.46
CA ILE A 417 13.01 11.35 13.71
C ILE A 417 12.81 11.55 15.20
N ASP A 418 13.48 12.56 15.75
CA ASP A 418 13.63 12.79 17.18
C ASP A 418 13.60 14.30 17.48
N SER A 419 12.55 14.97 17.00
CA SER A 419 12.41 16.43 17.02
C SER A 419 11.24 16.85 17.92
N GLN A 420 11.35 17.96 18.62
CA GLN A 420 10.28 18.45 19.50
C GLN A 420 9.31 19.39 18.78
N ARG A 421 9.54 19.63 17.49
CA ARG A 421 8.72 20.51 16.64
C ARG A 421 8.25 19.79 15.37
N PRO A 422 7.25 20.33 14.67
CA PRO A 422 6.78 19.73 13.43
C PRO A 422 7.89 19.64 12.38
N VAL A 423 7.97 18.48 11.72
CA VAL A 423 8.90 18.19 10.64
C VAL A 423 8.13 18.10 9.33
N ALA A 424 8.64 18.77 8.29
CA ALA A 424 8.12 18.80 6.93
C ALA A 424 6.69 19.37 6.75
N ASP A 425 6.16 20.08 7.75
CA ASP A 425 4.78 20.56 7.75
C ASP A 425 4.47 21.67 6.74
N LEU A 426 5.49 22.38 6.26
CA LEU A 426 5.36 23.36 5.16
C LEU A 426 5.57 22.74 3.77
N SER A 427 5.87 21.44 3.69
CA SER A 427 6.05 20.74 2.42
C SER A 427 4.70 20.44 1.80
N ALA A 428 4.52 20.75 0.50
CA ALA A 428 3.32 20.35 -0.23
C ALA A 428 3.13 18.83 -0.21
N TYR A 429 4.22 18.08 -0.28
CA TYR A 429 4.21 16.65 0.02
C TYR A 429 5.56 16.15 0.52
N THR A 430 5.50 15.05 1.28
CA THR A 430 6.67 14.27 1.69
C THR A 430 6.30 12.80 1.60
N VAL A 431 7.09 12.02 0.87
CA VAL A 431 6.93 10.56 0.81
C VAL A 431 8.16 9.91 1.41
N VAL A 432 7.97 8.90 2.25
CA VAL A 432 9.05 8.13 2.86
C VAL A 432 8.94 6.67 2.47
N VAL A 433 9.95 6.14 1.80
CA VAL A 433 10.12 4.71 1.55
C VAL A 433 11.46 4.33 2.14
N ALA A 434 11.47 3.63 3.26
CA ALA A 434 12.70 3.31 3.99
C ALA A 434 12.70 1.86 4.48
N GLN A 435 13.87 1.30 4.77
CA GLN A 435 13.94 -0.03 5.38
C GLN A 435 13.21 -0.03 6.73
N GLN A 436 13.54 0.92 7.61
CA GLN A 436 12.84 1.11 8.88
C GLN A 436 12.59 2.58 9.16
N ILE A 437 11.50 2.85 9.88
CA ILE A 437 11.04 4.20 10.21
C ILE A 437 10.71 4.22 11.70
N ASN A 438 11.45 5.02 12.46
CA ASN A 438 11.28 5.13 13.90
C ASN A 438 11.18 6.60 14.31
N LEU A 439 10.17 6.93 15.10
CA LEU A 439 9.98 8.28 15.63
C LEU A 439 10.00 8.24 17.16
N TYR A 440 10.72 9.19 17.76
CA TYR A 440 10.93 9.35 19.19
C TYR A 440 10.69 10.82 19.60
N GLU A 441 10.39 11.06 20.88
CA GLU A 441 10.29 12.38 21.54
C GLU A 441 9.42 13.46 20.88
N GLY A 442 8.13 13.17 20.69
CA GLY A 442 7.13 14.21 20.38
C GLY A 442 7.07 14.87 18.99
N PRO A 443 7.82 14.47 17.94
CA PRO A 443 7.73 15.15 16.65
C PRO A 443 6.35 14.88 16.07
N ASN A 444 5.76 15.87 15.43
CA ASN A 444 4.72 15.61 14.46
C ASN A 444 5.35 15.61 13.06
N LEU A 445 5.57 14.42 12.51
CA LEU A 445 5.96 14.26 11.11
C LEU A 445 4.72 14.45 10.24
N TYR A 446 4.72 15.50 9.42
CA TYR A 446 3.67 15.75 8.46
C TYR A 446 4.00 15.13 7.11
N LEU A 447 3.06 14.33 6.60
CA LEU A 447 3.12 13.69 5.29
C LEU A 447 1.94 14.21 4.45
N ASN A 448 2.09 15.44 3.97
CA ASN A 448 1.10 16.05 3.10
C ASN A 448 1.09 15.34 1.73
N ALA A 449 -0.02 15.43 1.01
CA ALA A 449 -0.21 14.79 -0.29
C ALA A 449 -0.75 15.77 -1.36
N ASP A 450 -0.41 17.04 -1.23
CA ASP A 450 -0.83 18.12 -2.13
C ASP A 450 0.08 18.19 -3.37
N TYR A 451 0.12 17.11 -4.15
CA TYR A 451 1.03 17.01 -5.30
C TYR A 451 0.84 18.11 -6.35
N ASN A 452 -0.36 18.70 -6.44
CA ASN A 452 -0.67 19.78 -7.36
C ASN A 452 -0.15 21.16 -6.91
N ARG A 453 0.30 21.30 -5.65
CA ARG A 453 0.82 22.56 -5.09
C ARG A 453 2.33 22.72 -5.26
N SER A 454 2.99 21.76 -5.90
CA SER A 454 4.44 21.74 -6.13
C SER A 454 4.75 21.44 -7.59
N SER A 455 5.83 22.04 -8.10
CA SER A 455 6.41 21.67 -9.40
C SER A 455 7.28 20.41 -9.33
N VAL A 456 7.66 19.98 -8.14
CA VAL A 456 8.49 18.79 -7.92
C VAL A 456 7.67 17.54 -8.27
N PRO A 457 8.05 16.75 -9.28
CA PRO A 457 7.26 15.62 -9.73
C PRO A 457 7.27 14.50 -8.70
N LEU A 458 6.16 13.78 -8.58
CA LEU A 458 6.10 12.60 -7.75
C LEU A 458 6.72 11.40 -8.49
N PRO A 459 7.66 10.66 -7.88
CA PRO A 459 8.24 9.50 -8.53
C PRO A 459 7.16 8.43 -8.83
N LYS A 460 7.16 7.88 -10.06
CA LYS A 460 6.31 6.73 -10.43
C LYS A 460 6.42 5.62 -9.38
N GLY A 461 5.29 5.08 -8.95
CA GLY A 461 5.19 4.00 -7.96
C GLY A 461 4.92 4.48 -6.53
N VAL A 462 5.21 5.74 -6.21
CA VAL A 462 4.73 6.41 -4.99
C VAL A 462 3.66 7.44 -5.35
N GLY A 463 2.65 7.62 -4.50
CA GLY A 463 1.47 8.45 -4.81
C GLY A 463 0.17 7.67 -4.96
N PRO A 464 -0.79 8.17 -5.78
CA PRO A 464 -2.07 7.51 -6.08
C PRO A 464 -1.93 6.07 -6.63
N ILE A 465 -1.69 5.10 -5.75
CA ILE A 465 -1.84 3.68 -5.99
C ILE A 465 -3.34 3.32 -5.90
N SER A 466 -3.79 2.38 -6.71
CA SER A 466 -5.20 2.12 -7.02
C SER A 466 -6.07 1.83 -5.76
N GLY A 467 -7.27 2.43 -5.67
CA GLY A 467 -8.17 2.42 -4.50
C GLY A 467 -9.09 1.21 -4.24
N ARG A 468 -10.31 1.48 -3.77
CA ARG A 468 -11.31 0.51 -3.30
C ARG A 468 -12.01 -0.19 -4.47
N LEU A 469 -12.14 -1.51 -4.43
CA LEU A 469 -12.90 -2.26 -5.43
C LEU A 469 -14.40 -1.98 -5.31
N VAL A 470 -15.04 -1.68 -6.43
CA VAL A 470 -16.48 -1.54 -6.60
C VAL A 470 -16.91 -2.48 -7.73
N ILE A 471 -17.95 -3.28 -7.49
CA ILE A 471 -18.53 -4.16 -8.51
C ILE A 471 -19.73 -3.44 -9.13
N SER A 472 -19.87 -3.53 -10.45
CA SER A 472 -21.08 -3.18 -11.19
C SER A 472 -21.49 -4.35 -12.08
N GLN A 473 -22.79 -4.61 -12.18
CA GLN A 473 -23.39 -5.68 -13.00
C GLN A 473 -23.91 -5.16 -14.35
#